data_AF-A0AAP0EPX0-F1
#
_entry.id   AF-A0AAP0EPX0-F1
#
_cell.length_a   1.000
_cell.length_b   1.000
_cell.length_c   1.000
_cell.angle_alpha   90.00
_cell.angle_beta   90.00
_cell.angle_gamma   90.00
#
_symmetry.space_group_name_H-M   'P 1'
#
loop_
_entity.id
_entity.type
_entity.pdbx_description
1 polymer ?
#
loop_
_entity_poly.entity_id
_entity_poly.type
_entity_poly.pdbx_seq_one_letter_code
_entity_poly.pdbx_strand_id
1 'polypeptide(L)'
;MDNYVPSIAIVGRPNVGKSSILNALVGEERTIVSPVSGTTRDAIDTEFVGPDGQKFELIDTAGIRRKAAVASSGSSTEALSVNQAFRAIRRSDGVTLVIEALACITEQDYKIAERIEKEGKGCVIVVNKWDTIPNKNQQTTTYYGQDVREKLRILDWAPIVYSTATSGFSVEKIMLLW
;
A
#
# COMPACT_ATOMS: atom_id res chain seq x y z
N MET A 1 13.24 -25.05 -9.91
CA MET A 1 11.99 -24.33 -9.59
C MET A 1 12.32 -22.87 -9.81
N ASP A 2 11.63 -22.20 -10.73
CA ASP A 2 11.90 -20.81 -11.01
C ASP A 2 11.80 -20.00 -9.71
N ASN A 3 12.80 -19.14 -9.49
CA ASN A 3 12.90 -18.29 -8.31
C ASN A 3 11.88 -17.16 -8.44
N TYR A 4 10.59 -17.51 -8.34
CA TYR A 4 9.48 -16.59 -8.50
C TYR A 4 9.48 -15.57 -7.36
N VAL A 5 9.49 -14.28 -7.73
CA VAL A 5 9.44 -13.15 -6.81
C VAL A 5 8.03 -12.58 -6.83
N PRO A 6 7.26 -12.67 -5.73
CA PRO A 6 5.91 -12.11 -5.68
C PRO A 6 5.92 -10.60 -5.82
N SER A 7 4.95 -10.08 -6.56
CA SER A 7 4.78 -8.66 -6.83
C SER A 7 3.68 -8.04 -5.96
N ILE A 8 3.99 -6.94 -5.27
CA ILE A 8 3.10 -6.26 -4.34
C ILE A 8 2.79 -4.84 -4.83
N ALA A 9 1.52 -4.49 -4.94
CA ALA A 9 1.08 -3.13 -5.26
C ALA A 9 0.78 -2.33 -3.98
N ILE A 10 1.22 -1.07 -3.90
CA ILE A 10 0.76 -0.11 -2.88
C ILE A 10 -0.28 0.81 -3.51
N VAL A 11 -1.55 0.65 -3.14
CA VAL A 11 -2.67 1.39 -3.72
C VAL A 11 -3.47 2.15 -2.68
N GLY A 12 -4.31 3.08 -3.14
CA GLY A 12 -5.11 3.95 -2.29
C GLY A 12 -5.24 5.35 -2.90
N ARG A 13 -6.21 6.12 -2.40
CA ARG A 13 -6.48 7.48 -2.87
C ARG A 13 -5.26 8.41 -2.83
N PRO A 14 -5.27 9.55 -3.55
CA PRO A 14 -4.25 10.58 -3.37
C PRO A 14 -4.03 10.93 -1.88
N ASN A 15 -2.78 11.25 -1.51
CA ASN A 15 -2.40 11.79 -0.21
C ASN A 15 -2.62 10.92 1.05
N VAL A 16 -3.05 9.67 0.91
CA VAL A 16 -3.18 8.70 2.04
C VAL A 16 -1.82 8.24 2.63
N GLY A 17 -0.71 8.65 2.03
CA GLY A 17 0.65 8.35 2.52
C GLY A 17 1.34 7.14 1.89
N LYS A 18 0.92 6.73 0.69
CA LYS A 18 1.58 5.65 -0.10
C LYS A 18 3.09 5.87 -0.27
N SER A 19 3.51 7.10 -0.59
CA SER A 19 4.94 7.42 -0.79
C SER A 19 5.74 7.33 0.49
N SER A 20 5.15 7.69 1.64
CA SER A 20 5.78 7.52 2.95
C SER A 20 5.93 6.04 3.31
N ILE A 21 4.92 5.22 3.03
CA ILE A 21 4.98 3.75 3.23
C ILE A 21 6.06 3.14 2.32
N LEU A 22 6.06 3.48 1.03
CA LEU A 22 7.09 3.05 0.08
C LEU A 22 8.50 3.41 0.59
N ASN A 23 8.71 4.65 1.02
CA ASN A 23 10.01 5.09 1.52
C ASN A 23 10.40 4.40 2.82
N ALA A 24 9.45 4.10 3.71
CA ALA A 24 9.73 3.34 4.92
C ALA A 24 10.09 1.88 4.61
N LEU A 25 9.42 1.25 3.64
CA LEU A 25 9.74 -0.12 3.19
C LEU A 25 11.11 -0.20 2.49
N VAL A 26 11.49 0.83 1.74
CA VAL A 26 12.76 0.87 0.97
C VAL A 26 13.92 1.47 1.76
N GLY A 27 13.65 2.30 2.77
CA GLY A 27 14.61 3.14 3.48
C GLY A 27 15.09 2.61 4.84
N GLU A 28 14.48 1.54 5.38
CA GLU A 28 15.24 0.67 6.28
C GLU A 28 16.44 0.11 5.50
N GLU A 29 17.60 -0.12 6.14
CA GLU A 29 18.83 -0.64 5.52
C GLU A 29 18.62 -2.01 4.81
N ARG A 30 17.92 -1.99 3.68
CA ARG A 30 17.54 -3.17 2.91
C ARG A 30 18.10 -2.95 1.53
N THR A 31 18.96 -3.88 1.14
CA THR A 31 19.68 -3.84 -0.12
C THR A 31 18.69 -3.74 -1.27
N ILE A 32 18.61 -2.55 -1.89
CA ILE A 32 18.02 -2.43 -3.23
C ILE A 32 18.90 -3.31 -4.12
N VAL A 33 18.40 -4.47 -4.50
CA VAL A 33 19.11 -5.33 -5.43
C VAL A 33 19.05 -4.62 -6.78
N SER A 34 20.23 -4.30 -7.32
CA SER A 34 20.34 -3.71 -8.65
C SER A 34 19.75 -4.66 -9.68
N PRO A 35 19.03 -4.14 -10.72
CA PRO A 35 18.43 -4.99 -11.73
C PRO A 35 19.51 -5.87 -12.38
N VAL A 36 19.27 -7.19 -12.40
CA VAL A 36 20.04 -8.14 -13.19
C VAL A 36 19.73 -7.82 -14.66
N SER A 37 20.77 -7.48 -15.43
CA SER A 37 20.65 -7.15 -16.85
C SER A 37 20.08 -8.34 -17.62
N GLY A 38 18.81 -8.27 -18.03
CA GLY A 38 18.19 -9.30 -18.88
C GLY A 38 16.65 -9.35 -18.88
N THR A 39 15.95 -8.66 -17.98
CA THR A 39 14.49 -8.65 -17.98
C THR A 39 13.96 -7.31 -18.47
N THR A 40 13.27 -7.31 -19.62
CA THR A 40 12.46 -6.18 -20.11
C THR A 40 11.13 -6.06 -19.35
N ARG A 41 11.17 -6.13 -18.02
CA ARG A 41 10.05 -5.79 -17.16
C ARG A 41 10.34 -4.43 -16.56
N ASP A 42 9.63 -3.43 -17.10
CA ASP A 42 9.63 -2.00 -16.76
C ASP A 42 10.58 -1.56 -15.62
N ALA A 43 11.54 -0.68 -15.93
CA ALA A 43 12.55 -0.09 -15.04
C ALA A 43 11.98 0.83 -13.91
N ILE A 44 10.84 0.47 -13.34
CA ILE A 44 9.98 1.28 -12.46
C ILE A 44 9.59 0.52 -11.18
N ASP A 45 9.82 -0.77 -11.13
CA ASP A 45 9.49 -1.63 -10.00
C ASP A 45 10.70 -1.70 -9.04
N THR A 46 10.46 -1.79 -7.73
CA THR A 46 11.52 -1.76 -6.69
C THR A 46 11.55 -3.09 -5.96
N GLU A 47 12.65 -3.83 -6.07
CA GLU A 47 12.87 -5.03 -5.28
C GLU A 47 13.13 -4.68 -3.81
N PHE A 48 12.55 -5.47 -2.90
CA PHE A 48 12.86 -5.42 -1.47
C PHE A 48 12.92 -6.82 -0.87
N VAL A 49 13.57 -6.93 0.29
CA VAL A 49 13.73 -8.18 1.02
C VAL A 49 12.98 -8.08 2.35
N GLY A 50 12.07 -9.01 2.60
CA GLY A 50 11.34 -9.15 3.85
C GLY A 50 12.25 -9.51 5.03
N PRO A 51 11.79 -9.36 6.27
CA PRO A 51 12.59 -9.67 7.48
C PRO A 51 13.10 -11.12 7.55
N ASP A 52 12.41 -12.03 6.89
CA ASP A 52 12.72 -13.47 6.80
C ASP A 52 13.65 -13.82 5.61
N GLY A 53 14.07 -12.82 4.82
CA GLY A 53 14.88 -13.02 3.63
C GLY A 53 14.09 -13.25 2.34
N GLN A 54 12.76 -13.25 2.38
CA GLN A 54 11.93 -13.41 1.18
C GLN A 54 12.03 -12.17 0.28
N LYS A 55 12.19 -12.38 -1.04
CA LYS A 55 12.23 -11.29 -2.03
C LYS A 55 10.84 -10.95 -2.52
N PHE A 56 10.60 -9.67 -2.72
CA PHE A 56 9.37 -9.13 -3.29
C PHE A 56 9.67 -8.00 -4.26
N GLU A 57 8.76 -7.77 -5.20
CA GLU A 57 8.82 -6.66 -6.16
C GLU A 57 7.68 -5.67 -5.89
N LEU A 58 7.99 -4.43 -5.54
CA LEU A 58 6.99 -3.36 -5.46
C LEU A 58 6.72 -2.82 -6.85
N ILE A 59 5.47 -2.88 -7.28
CA ILE A 59 5.10 -2.42 -8.62
C ILE A 59 4.57 -0.99 -8.65
N ASP A 60 4.76 -0.30 -9.78
CA ASP A 60 4.27 1.07 -10.05
C ASP A 60 4.80 2.13 -9.06
N THR A 61 6.05 1.96 -8.60
CA THR A 61 6.65 2.87 -7.62
C THR A 61 6.95 4.26 -8.19
N ALA A 62 7.22 4.39 -9.50
CA ALA A 62 7.42 5.71 -10.12
C ALA A 62 6.14 6.54 -10.17
N GLY A 63 4.96 5.92 -10.29
CA GLY A 63 3.68 6.63 -10.17
C GLY A 63 3.52 7.27 -8.78
N ILE A 64 3.91 6.53 -7.74
CA ILE A 64 3.91 6.98 -6.34
C ILE A 64 4.95 8.09 -6.10
N ARG A 65 6.18 7.95 -6.62
CA ARG A 65 7.25 8.94 -6.49
C ARG A 65 6.95 10.23 -7.27
N ARG A 66 6.46 10.12 -8.51
CA ARG A 66 6.08 11.28 -9.34
C ARG A 66 4.97 12.09 -8.69
N LYS A 67 3.95 11.43 -8.12
CA LYS A 67 2.89 12.15 -7.41
C LYS A 67 3.35 12.81 -6.12
N ALA A 68 4.32 12.24 -5.40
CA ALA A 68 4.91 12.94 -4.26
C ALA A 68 5.53 14.29 -4.70
N ALA A 69 6.24 14.31 -5.84
CA ALA A 69 6.82 15.52 -6.40
C ALA A 69 5.77 16.50 -7.01
N VAL A 70 4.65 15.98 -7.53
CA VAL A 70 3.58 16.81 -8.13
C VAL A 70 2.58 17.33 -7.09
N ALA A 71 2.35 16.59 -5.99
CA ALA A 71 1.54 17.08 -4.87
C ALA A 71 2.16 18.33 -4.24
N SER A 72 3.51 18.43 -4.22
CA SER A 72 4.21 19.66 -3.86
C SER A 72 4.04 20.82 -4.86
N SER A 73 3.57 20.56 -6.09
CA SER A 73 3.35 21.56 -7.14
C SER A 73 1.88 21.78 -7.52
N GLY A 74 0.93 21.16 -6.79
CA GLY A 74 -0.50 21.52 -6.81
C GLY A 74 -1.37 20.97 -7.95
N SER A 75 -0.91 19.98 -8.73
CA SER A 75 -1.65 19.53 -9.93
C SER A 75 -1.73 18.01 -10.10
N SER A 76 -2.67 17.34 -9.42
CA SER A 76 -2.99 15.94 -9.71
C SER A 76 -4.49 15.70 -9.86
N THR A 77 -4.94 15.21 -11.02
CA THR A 77 -6.34 14.84 -11.25
C THR A 77 -6.67 13.53 -10.55
N GLU A 78 -7.78 13.49 -9.79
CA GLU A 78 -8.21 12.32 -9.03
C GLU A 78 -8.45 11.07 -9.90
N ALA A 79 -9.09 11.24 -11.06
CA ALA A 79 -9.41 10.14 -11.99
C ALA A 79 -8.16 9.39 -12.50
N LEU A 80 -7.05 10.10 -12.73
CA LEU A 80 -5.78 9.48 -13.12
C LEU A 80 -5.22 8.59 -12.01
N SER A 81 -5.56 8.88 -10.73
CA SER A 81 -5.05 8.12 -9.58
C SER A 81 -5.73 6.78 -9.38
N VAL A 82 -7.03 6.70 -9.62
CA VAL A 82 -7.77 5.44 -9.52
C VAL A 82 -7.41 4.49 -10.66
N ASN A 83 -7.26 5.00 -11.89
CA ASN A 83 -6.86 4.16 -13.03
C ASN A 83 -5.45 3.56 -12.86
N GLN A 84 -4.51 4.30 -12.29
CA GLN A 84 -3.19 3.78 -11.94
C GLN A 84 -3.28 2.67 -10.89
N ALA A 85 -4.07 2.88 -9.82
CA ALA A 85 -4.32 1.84 -8.82
C ALA A 85 -4.89 0.56 -9.45
N PHE A 86 -5.85 0.67 -10.38
CA PHE A 86 -6.41 -0.49 -11.08
C PHE A 86 -5.38 -1.21 -11.95
N ARG A 87 -4.47 -0.47 -12.60
CA ARG A 87 -3.38 -1.07 -13.39
C ARG A 87 -2.39 -1.81 -12.50
N ALA A 88 -2.03 -1.22 -11.36
CA ALA A 88 -1.18 -1.86 -10.36
C ALA A 88 -1.83 -3.15 -9.84
N ILE A 89 -3.08 -3.11 -9.37
CA ILE A 89 -3.80 -4.29 -8.87
C ILE A 89 -3.77 -5.47 -9.84
N ARG A 90 -4.01 -5.22 -11.14
CA ARG A 90 -4.00 -6.29 -12.16
C ARG A 90 -2.63 -6.95 -12.32
N ARG A 91 -1.55 -6.17 -12.18
CA ARG A 91 -0.17 -6.63 -12.36
C ARG A 91 0.41 -7.30 -11.11
N SER A 92 -0.10 -7.00 -9.93
CA SER A 92 0.41 -7.55 -8.67
C SER A 92 -0.15 -8.93 -8.35
N ASP A 93 0.56 -9.67 -7.51
CA ASP A 93 0.07 -10.88 -6.84
C ASP A 93 -0.65 -10.52 -5.54
N GLY A 94 -0.18 -9.49 -4.83
CA GLY A 94 -0.76 -8.97 -3.60
C GLY A 94 -0.91 -7.44 -3.58
N VAL A 95 -1.84 -6.94 -2.78
CA VAL A 95 -2.17 -5.52 -2.71
C VAL A 95 -2.14 -5.00 -1.28
N THR A 96 -1.35 -3.97 -1.04
CA THR A 96 -1.41 -3.13 0.16
C THR A 96 -2.38 -1.98 -0.09
N LEU A 97 -3.60 -2.07 0.43
CA LEU A 97 -4.61 -1.00 0.35
C LEU A 97 -4.42 0.01 1.48
N VAL A 98 -3.96 1.20 1.14
CA VAL A 98 -3.69 2.28 2.10
C VAL A 98 -4.89 3.21 2.23
N ILE A 99 -5.38 3.37 3.46
CA ILE A 99 -6.50 4.24 3.84
C ILE A 99 -5.99 5.26 4.85
N GLU A 100 -6.46 6.50 4.78
CA GLU A 100 -6.12 7.54 5.76
C GLU A 100 -7.05 7.48 6.96
N ALA A 101 -6.48 7.37 8.17
CA ALA A 101 -7.21 7.18 9.41
C ALA A 101 -8.30 8.24 9.62
N LEU A 102 -7.95 9.52 9.54
CA LEU A 102 -8.86 10.63 9.81
C LEU A 102 -9.98 10.78 8.76
N ALA A 103 -9.70 10.39 7.50
CA ALA A 103 -10.66 10.47 6.41
C ALA A 103 -11.69 9.32 6.42
N CYS A 104 -11.46 8.29 7.25
CA CYS A 104 -12.21 7.04 7.25
C CYS A 104 -12.26 6.38 5.85
N ILE A 105 -13.09 5.35 5.71
CA ILE A 105 -13.34 4.68 4.44
C ILE A 105 -14.25 5.56 3.58
N THR A 106 -13.77 5.92 2.39
CA THR A 106 -14.50 6.74 1.41
C THR A 106 -14.95 5.91 0.21
N GLU A 107 -15.77 6.50 -0.67
CA GLU A 107 -16.20 5.83 -1.90
C GLU A 107 -15.06 5.41 -2.83
N GLN A 108 -13.97 6.19 -2.92
CA GLN A 108 -12.85 5.77 -3.78
C GLN A 108 -12.06 4.63 -3.14
N ASP A 109 -11.97 4.57 -1.80
CA ASP A 109 -11.38 3.43 -1.10
C ASP A 109 -12.19 2.16 -1.39
N TYR A 110 -13.52 2.27 -1.36
CA TYR A 110 -14.44 1.18 -1.72
C TYR A 110 -14.25 0.73 -3.18
N LYS A 111 -14.21 1.65 -4.14
CA LYS A 111 -13.98 1.31 -5.57
C LYS A 111 -12.64 0.60 -5.81
N ILE A 112 -11.61 0.97 -5.06
CA ILE A 112 -10.32 0.27 -5.11
C ILE A 112 -10.46 -1.12 -4.49
N ALA A 113 -11.13 -1.26 -3.35
CA ALA A 113 -11.40 -2.55 -2.73
C ALA A 113 -12.22 -3.51 -3.63
N GLU A 114 -13.26 -3.02 -4.29
CA GLU A 114 -14.04 -3.80 -5.28
C GLU A 114 -13.16 -4.31 -6.40
N ARG A 115 -12.19 -3.50 -6.85
CA ARG A 115 -11.24 -3.95 -7.86
C ARG A 115 -10.31 -5.04 -7.34
N ILE A 116 -9.83 -4.94 -6.09
CA ILE A 116 -8.96 -5.95 -5.48
C ILE A 116 -9.67 -7.30 -5.41
N GLU A 117 -10.92 -7.30 -4.91
CA GLU A 117 -11.75 -8.51 -4.81
C GLU A 117 -12.02 -9.11 -6.19
N LYS A 118 -12.46 -8.29 -7.16
CA LYS A 118 -12.78 -8.74 -8.52
C LYS A 118 -11.59 -9.36 -9.27
N GLU A 119 -10.38 -8.88 -9.00
CA GLU A 119 -9.15 -9.40 -9.62
C GLU A 119 -8.54 -10.56 -8.80
N GLY A 120 -9.19 -10.98 -7.71
CA GLY A 120 -8.79 -12.12 -6.89
C GLY A 120 -7.44 -11.95 -6.18
N LYS A 121 -7.07 -10.72 -5.82
CA LYS A 121 -5.75 -10.42 -5.26
C LYS A 121 -5.75 -10.54 -3.74
N GLY A 122 -4.68 -11.12 -3.20
CA GLY A 122 -4.41 -11.05 -1.75
C GLY A 122 -4.32 -9.59 -1.32
N CYS A 123 -4.77 -9.27 -0.10
CA CYS A 123 -4.86 -7.90 0.36
C CYS A 123 -4.46 -7.73 1.83
N VAL A 124 -3.69 -6.68 2.10
CA VAL A 124 -3.46 -6.14 3.45
C VAL A 124 -4.03 -4.72 3.47
N ILE A 125 -4.90 -4.42 4.44
CA ILE A 125 -5.44 -3.07 4.63
C ILE A 125 -4.54 -2.33 5.60
N VAL A 126 -4.04 -1.17 5.20
CA VAL A 126 -3.17 -0.31 6.02
C VAL A 126 -3.90 0.98 6.33
N VAL A 127 -4.32 1.13 7.59
CA VAL A 127 -4.87 2.38 8.13
C VAL A 127 -3.70 3.27 8.55
N ASN A 128 -3.34 4.19 7.66
CA ASN A 128 -2.17 5.05 7.81
C ASN A 128 -2.53 6.41 8.43
N LYS A 129 -1.51 7.11 8.93
CA LYS A 129 -1.63 8.34 9.72
C LYS A 129 -2.42 8.13 11.00
N TRP A 130 -2.28 6.96 11.63
CA TRP A 130 -3.03 6.61 12.83
C TRP A 130 -2.79 7.56 14.00
N ASP A 131 -1.62 8.20 14.05
CA ASP A 131 -1.24 9.30 14.94
C ASP A 131 -2.24 10.46 14.91
N THR A 132 -2.88 10.73 13.77
CA THR A 132 -3.79 11.88 13.57
C THR A 132 -5.17 11.74 14.21
N ILE A 133 -5.55 10.54 14.65
CA ILE A 133 -6.85 10.35 15.33
C ILE A 133 -6.81 11.05 16.70
N PRO A 134 -7.70 12.03 16.96
CA PRO A 134 -7.76 12.72 18.24
C PRO A 134 -8.36 11.82 19.33
N ASN A 135 -8.00 12.07 20.59
CA ASN A 135 -8.61 11.44 21.77
C ASN A 135 -8.64 9.89 21.73
N LYS A 136 -7.59 9.26 21.16
CA LYS A 136 -7.44 7.80 21.15
C LYS A 136 -7.52 7.23 22.56
N ASN A 137 -8.32 6.18 22.70
CA ASN A 137 -8.44 5.38 23.92
C ASN A 137 -8.26 3.89 23.58
N GLN A 138 -8.35 3.02 24.58
CA GLN A 138 -8.14 1.57 24.41
C GLN A 138 -9.13 0.91 23.44
N GLN A 139 -10.30 1.53 23.21
CA GLN A 139 -11.35 1.00 22.33
C GLN A 139 -11.26 1.55 20.90
N THR A 140 -10.49 2.61 20.65
CA THR A 140 -10.44 3.27 19.34
C THR A 140 -10.04 2.32 18.22
N THR A 141 -9.05 1.46 18.44
CA THR A 141 -8.63 0.44 17.47
C THR A 141 -9.74 -0.57 17.18
N THR A 142 -10.50 -0.96 18.20
CA THR A 142 -11.62 -1.91 18.05
C THR A 142 -12.73 -1.30 17.22
N TYR A 143 -13.19 -0.10 17.56
CA TYR A 143 -14.28 0.56 16.82
C TYR A 143 -13.89 0.91 15.39
N TYR A 144 -12.66 1.37 15.17
CA TYR A 144 -12.18 1.64 13.81
C TYR A 144 -12.08 0.35 12.99
N GLY A 145 -11.58 -0.73 13.59
CA GLY A 145 -11.54 -2.04 12.95
C GLY A 145 -12.93 -2.53 12.55
N GLN A 146 -13.93 -2.36 13.43
CA GLN A 146 -15.33 -2.68 13.12
C GLN A 146 -15.86 -1.84 11.96
N ASP A 147 -15.63 -0.52 11.96
CA ASP A 147 -16.05 0.37 10.87
C ASP A 147 -15.41 -0.03 9.52
N VAL A 148 -14.12 -0.37 9.52
CA VAL A 148 -13.43 -0.89 8.33
C VAL A 148 -14.10 -2.18 7.86
N ARG A 149 -14.39 -3.13 8.76
CA ARG A 149 -15.01 -4.41 8.42
C ARG A 149 -16.44 -4.23 7.89
N GLU A 150 -17.19 -3.30 8.43
CA GLU A 150 -18.56 -3.00 7.98
C GLU A 150 -18.60 -2.30 6.62
N LYS A 151 -17.66 -1.39 6.35
CA LYS A 151 -17.61 -0.65 5.09
C LYS A 151 -16.90 -1.40 3.97
N LEU A 152 -15.90 -2.21 4.30
CA LEU A 152 -15.13 -3.03 3.36
C LEU A 152 -15.41 -4.52 3.55
N ARG A 153 -16.69 -4.90 3.67
CA ARG A 153 -17.12 -6.30 3.86
C ARG A 153 -16.59 -7.26 2.79
N ILE A 154 -16.38 -6.76 1.58
CA ILE A 154 -15.79 -7.50 0.46
C ILE A 154 -14.34 -7.94 0.72
N LEU A 155 -13.66 -7.32 1.69
CA LEU A 155 -12.30 -7.62 2.15
C LEU A 155 -12.30 -7.96 3.65
N ASP A 156 -13.35 -8.58 4.17
CA ASP A 156 -13.47 -8.95 5.60
C ASP A 156 -12.39 -9.95 6.07
N TRP A 157 -11.80 -10.69 5.14
CA TRP A 157 -10.69 -11.61 5.34
C TRP A 157 -9.31 -10.91 5.40
N ALA A 158 -9.18 -9.70 4.85
CA ALA A 158 -7.90 -9.03 4.74
C ALA A 158 -7.39 -8.57 6.12
N PRO A 159 -6.15 -8.82 6.53
CA PRO A 159 -5.61 -8.28 7.78
C PRO A 159 -5.59 -6.74 7.76
N ILE A 160 -5.78 -6.13 8.93
CA ILE A 160 -5.74 -4.68 9.12
C ILE A 160 -4.52 -4.31 9.94
N VAL A 161 -3.69 -3.40 9.41
CA VAL A 161 -2.50 -2.85 10.08
C VAL A 161 -2.69 -1.35 10.27
N TYR A 162 -2.37 -0.85 11.46
CA TYR A 162 -2.36 0.58 11.77
C TYR A 162 -0.93 1.10 11.70
N SER A 163 -0.69 2.17 10.93
CA SER A 163 0.66 2.71 10.70
C SER A 163 0.75 4.22 10.85
N THR A 164 1.95 4.68 11.20
CA THR A 164 2.37 6.09 11.09
C THR A 164 3.67 6.11 10.30
N ALA A 165 3.55 6.19 8.97
CA ALA A 165 4.69 6.05 8.07
C ALA A 165 5.74 7.16 8.20
N THR A 166 5.36 8.36 8.66
CA THR A 166 6.30 9.47 8.91
C THR A 166 7.27 9.18 10.05
N SER A 167 6.91 8.30 11.00
CA SER A 167 7.77 7.87 12.09
C SER A 167 8.31 6.44 11.92
N GLY A 168 8.08 5.82 10.76
CA GLY A 168 8.42 4.40 10.49
C GLY A 168 7.60 3.38 11.29
N PHE A 169 6.63 3.82 12.11
CA PHE A 169 5.99 2.95 13.08
C PHE A 169 5.07 1.92 12.42
N SER A 170 5.31 0.63 12.72
CA SER A 170 4.52 -0.53 12.28
C SER A 170 4.49 -0.80 10.78
N VAL A 171 5.34 -0.14 9.97
CA VAL A 171 5.48 -0.44 8.54
C VAL A 171 6.09 -1.83 8.34
N GLU A 172 7.02 -2.24 9.21
CA GLU A 172 7.60 -3.59 9.22
C GLU A 172 6.58 -4.72 9.33
N LYS A 173 5.49 -4.49 10.06
CA LYS A 173 4.41 -5.48 10.22
C LYS A 173 3.68 -5.77 8.92
N ILE A 174 3.69 -4.82 7.97
CA ILE A 174 3.12 -5.05 6.63
C ILE A 174 3.93 -6.15 5.93
N MET A 175 5.26 -6.16 6.11
CA MET A 175 6.13 -7.17 5.49
C MET A 175 6.00 -8.56 6.12
N LEU A 176 5.55 -8.67 7.37
CA LEU A 176 5.29 -9.96 8.02
C LEU A 176 3.98 -10.62 7.55
N LEU A 177 3.18 -9.90 6.76
CA LEU A 177 1.90 -10.39 6.22
C LEU A 177 2.00 -10.81 4.75
N TRP A 178 3.15 -10.57 4.12
CA TRP A 178 3.48 -10.98 2.77
C TRP A 178 4.50 -12.11 2.82
#